data_AF-A0A350V5U7-F1
#
_entry.id   AF-A0A350V5U7-F1
#
_cell.length_a   1.000
_cell.length_b   1.000
_cell.length_c   1.000
_cell.angle_alpha   90.00
_cell.angle_beta   90.00
_cell.angle_gamma   90.00
#
_symmetry.space_group_name_H-M   'P 1'
#
loop_
_entity.id
_entity.type
_entity.pdbx_description
1 polymer ?
#
loop_
_entity_poly.entity_id
_entity_poly.type
_entity_poly.pdbx_seq_one_letter_code
_entity_poly.pdbx_strand_id
1 'polypeptide(L)'
;MAKYIITFSILLFSSTVFSTGNGWLDVSGGTNSSVKTLCEFQNVLYAGGSFMNAGNNLSEKIARWDGAVWSSVGGGLNGDVNTLAVFNNELVAAGSFTAAGGTVAALNIAKWNGTTWTDLGSGLNGQVF
;
A
#
# COMPACT_ATOMS: atom_id res chain seq x y z
N MET A 1 45.28 49.20 5.94
CA MET A 1 45.05 47.75 6.13
C MET A 1 43.78 47.57 6.94
N ALA A 2 42.69 47.11 6.31
CA ALA A 2 41.51 46.59 6.99
C ALA A 2 40.92 45.52 6.06
N LYS A 3 40.89 44.26 6.52
CA LYS A 3 40.40 43.10 5.76
C LYS A 3 38.89 43.01 5.92
N TYR A 4 38.14 43.02 4.82
CA TYR A 4 36.76 42.55 4.79
C TYR A 4 36.75 41.02 4.79
N ILE A 5 36.08 40.42 5.78
CA ILE A 5 35.76 38.99 5.79
C ILE A 5 34.36 38.86 5.18
N ILE A 6 34.26 38.31 3.98
CA ILE A 6 33.00 37.88 3.39
C ILE A 6 32.85 36.40 3.75
N THR A 7 31.94 36.06 4.66
CA THR A 7 31.57 34.67 4.91
C THR A 7 30.68 34.17 3.78
N PHE A 8 31.13 33.14 3.06
CA PHE A 8 30.34 32.43 2.07
C PHE A 8 29.71 31.20 2.74
N SER A 9 28.43 31.30 3.11
CA SER A 9 27.68 30.16 3.64
C SER A 9 27.36 29.21 2.49
N ILE A 10 28.09 28.09 2.39
CA ILE A 10 27.72 26.99 1.49
C ILE A 10 26.48 26.31 2.07
N LEU A 11 25.35 26.42 1.37
CA LEU A 11 24.21 25.53 1.56
C LEU A 11 24.65 24.14 1.08
N LEU A 12 24.77 23.20 2.02
CA LEU A 12 24.89 21.78 1.69
C LEU A 12 23.56 21.35 1.07
N PHE A 13 23.50 21.29 -0.26
CA PHE A 13 22.47 20.52 -0.94
C PHE A 13 22.73 19.05 -0.57
N SER A 14 21.83 18.47 0.22
CA SER A 14 21.75 17.02 0.38
C SER A 14 21.71 16.42 -1.01
N SER A 15 22.73 15.66 -1.38
CA SER A 15 22.79 14.99 -2.66
C SER A 15 21.67 13.94 -2.67
N THR A 16 20.51 14.29 -3.22
CA THR A 16 19.70 13.28 -3.86
C THR A 16 20.56 12.73 -4.99
N VAL A 17 21.10 11.53 -4.77
CA VAL A 17 21.68 10.74 -5.84
C VAL A 17 20.50 10.46 -6.78
N PHE A 18 20.35 11.27 -7.82
CA PHE A 18 19.59 10.85 -8.99
C PHE A 18 20.45 9.76 -9.63
N SER A 19 20.15 8.49 -9.33
CA SER A 19 20.77 7.41 -10.09
C SER A 19 20.22 7.52 -11.51
N THR A 20 21.12 7.82 -12.43
CA THR A 20 20.83 7.82 -13.85
C THR A 20 20.62 6.39 -14.32
N GLY A 21 19.37 6.01 -14.59
CA GLY A 21 19.02 5.06 -15.64
C GLY A 21 18.93 3.57 -15.28
N ASN A 22 17.73 3.01 -15.54
CA ASN A 22 17.47 1.62 -15.92
C ASN A 22 17.73 0.51 -14.89
N GLY A 23 17.57 0.78 -13.59
CA GLY A 23 17.52 -0.26 -12.57
C GLY A 23 16.13 -0.40 -11.97
N TRP A 24 15.63 -1.63 -11.82
CA TRP A 24 14.51 -1.88 -10.90
C TRP A 24 14.95 -1.46 -9.49
N LEU A 25 14.22 -0.54 -8.89
CA LEU A 25 14.44 -0.13 -7.50
C LEU A 25 13.66 -1.07 -6.59
N ASP A 26 14.27 -1.47 -5.48
CA ASP A 26 13.55 -2.18 -4.44
C ASP A 26 12.48 -1.27 -3.82
N VAL A 27 11.31 -1.84 -3.55
CA VAL A 27 10.20 -1.15 -2.89
C VAL A 27 10.23 -1.46 -1.39
N SER A 28 11.39 -1.38 -0.76
CA SER A 28 11.55 -1.59 0.69
C SER A 28 11.16 -2.99 1.17
N GLY A 29 11.68 -4.03 0.52
CA GLY A 29 11.57 -5.42 0.97
C GLY A 29 10.35 -6.21 0.48
N GLY A 30 9.52 -5.64 -0.39
CA GLY A 30 8.45 -6.36 -1.09
C GLY A 30 7.45 -7.07 -0.18
N THR A 31 6.98 -8.26 -0.59
CA THR A 31 6.04 -9.10 0.16
C THR A 31 6.57 -10.52 0.34
N ASN A 32 6.15 -11.22 1.41
CA ASN A 32 6.60 -12.59 1.69
C ASN A 32 5.83 -13.70 0.95
N SER A 33 4.91 -13.34 0.06
CA SER A 33 4.16 -14.25 -0.82
C SER A 33 3.68 -13.49 -2.05
N SER A 34 2.92 -14.17 -2.92
CA SER A 34 2.40 -13.60 -4.17
C SER A 34 1.58 -12.33 -3.94
N VAL A 35 1.93 -11.29 -4.70
CA VAL A 35 1.06 -10.15 -5.00
C VAL A 35 0.25 -10.54 -6.23
N LYS A 36 -1.08 -10.46 -6.11
CA LYS A 36 -2.02 -10.81 -7.18
C LYS A 36 -2.53 -9.57 -7.91
N THR A 37 -2.55 -8.43 -7.23
CA THR A 37 -3.11 -7.18 -7.75
C THR A 37 -2.41 -5.96 -7.16
N LEU A 38 -2.38 -4.89 -7.96
CA LEU A 38 -1.89 -3.56 -7.60
C LEU A 38 -2.92 -2.51 -8.00
N CYS A 39 -3.15 -1.52 -7.15
CA CYS A 39 -4.08 -0.43 -7.44
C CYS A 39 -3.63 0.87 -6.77
N GLU A 40 -3.66 1.99 -7.49
CA GLU A 40 -3.41 3.30 -6.90
C GLU A 40 -4.70 3.88 -6.32
N PHE A 41 -4.65 4.35 -5.08
CA PHE A 41 -5.75 5.05 -4.44
C PHE A 41 -5.21 6.19 -3.56
N GLN A 42 -5.68 7.41 -3.78
CA GLN A 42 -5.24 8.61 -3.04
C GLN A 42 -3.70 8.81 -3.03
N ASN A 43 -3.07 8.65 -4.20
CA ASN A 43 -1.61 8.74 -4.39
C ASN A 43 -0.79 7.73 -3.57
N VAL A 44 -1.41 6.63 -3.16
CA VAL A 44 -0.77 5.54 -2.44
C VAL A 44 -0.95 4.26 -3.26
N LEU A 45 0.12 3.47 -3.40
CA LEU A 45 0.05 2.18 -4.09
C LEU A 45 -0.44 1.11 -3.12
N TYR A 46 -1.52 0.42 -3.48
CA TYR A 46 -2.04 -0.72 -2.74
C TYR A 46 -1.64 -2.01 -3.44
N ALA A 47 -1.23 -3.00 -2.65
CA ALA A 47 -0.95 -4.35 -3.09
C ALA A 47 -1.90 -5.32 -2.39
N GLY A 48 -2.55 -6.19 -3.17
CA GLY A 48 -3.37 -7.29 -2.68
C GLY A 48 -2.80 -8.64 -3.11
N GLY A 49 -2.93 -9.66 -2.25
CA GLY A 49 -2.46 -10.99 -2.59
C GLY A 49 -2.61 -12.01 -1.46
N SER A 50 -1.72 -13.00 -1.44
CA SER A 50 -1.71 -14.09 -0.46
C SER A 50 -0.68 -13.90 0.67
N PHE A 51 -0.03 -12.73 0.74
CA PHE A 51 1.03 -12.45 1.71
C PHE A 51 0.51 -12.17 3.13
N MET A 52 1.41 -12.30 4.11
CA MET A 52 1.17 -11.89 5.50
C MET A 52 2.01 -10.67 5.89
N ASN A 53 3.13 -10.46 5.19
CA ASN A 53 4.06 -9.39 5.48
C ASN A 53 4.35 -8.60 4.21
N ALA A 54 4.44 -7.29 4.38
CA ALA A 54 4.94 -6.35 3.38
C ALA A 54 6.04 -5.51 4.05
N GLY A 55 7.23 -5.51 3.45
CA GLY A 55 8.46 -5.11 4.14
C GLY A 55 8.64 -5.88 5.46
N ASN A 56 8.93 -5.15 6.53
CA ASN A 56 9.11 -5.71 7.88
C ASN A 56 7.81 -5.67 8.72
N ASN A 57 6.66 -5.34 8.13
CA ASN A 57 5.41 -5.14 8.84
C ASN A 57 4.39 -6.24 8.54
N LEU A 58 3.61 -6.63 9.55
CA LEU A 58 2.42 -7.47 9.35
C LEU A 58 1.39 -6.68 8.55
N SER A 59 1.06 -7.17 7.36
CA SER A 59 0.11 -6.56 6.42
C SER A 59 -0.70 -7.68 5.79
N GLU A 60 -1.76 -8.10 6.48
CA GLU A 60 -2.51 -9.32 6.14
C GLU A 60 -3.25 -9.15 4.82
N LYS A 61 -2.72 -9.76 3.75
CA LYS A 61 -3.32 -9.90 2.41
C LYS A 61 -3.50 -8.59 1.62
N ILE A 62 -3.37 -7.45 2.28
CA ILE A 62 -3.33 -6.12 1.67
C ILE A 62 -2.29 -5.23 2.37
N ALA A 63 -1.56 -4.44 1.60
CA ALA A 63 -0.60 -3.46 2.09
C ALA A 63 -0.67 -2.20 1.24
N ARG A 64 -0.23 -1.07 1.82
CA ARG A 64 -0.10 0.22 1.12
C ARG A 64 1.34 0.72 1.16
N TRP A 65 1.80 1.36 0.08
CA TRP A 65 3.14 1.93 -0.07
C TRP A 65 3.04 3.42 -0.37
N ASP A 66 3.67 4.23 0.48
CA ASP A 66 3.64 5.69 0.43
C ASP A 66 4.82 6.31 -0.35
N GLY A 67 5.60 5.48 -1.05
CA GLY A 67 6.84 5.89 -1.71
C GLY A 67 8.11 5.57 -0.92
N ALA A 68 7.98 5.19 0.36
CA ALA A 68 9.11 4.85 1.21
C ALA A 68 8.91 3.54 1.98
N VAL A 69 7.73 3.29 2.55
CA VAL A 69 7.47 2.15 3.44
C VAL A 69 6.16 1.45 3.14
N TRP A 70 6.16 0.12 3.29
CA TRP A 70 4.93 -0.67 3.31
C TRP A 70 4.26 -0.62 4.68
N SER A 71 2.95 -0.43 4.69
CA SER A 71 2.11 -0.39 5.90
C SER A 71 0.84 -1.23 5.73
N SER A 72 0.31 -1.72 6.85
CA SER A 72 -0.99 -2.41 6.91
C SER A 72 -2.15 -1.47 6.54
N VAL A 73 -3.22 -2.04 5.98
CA VAL A 73 -4.45 -1.30 5.63
C VAL A 73 -5.59 -1.72 6.54
N GLY A 74 -5.84 -0.90 7.56
CA GLY A 74 -7.04 -1.03 8.40
C GLY A 74 -7.20 -2.38 9.09
N GLY A 75 -6.10 -3.08 9.40
CA GLY A 75 -6.12 -4.42 10.01
C GLY A 75 -6.10 -5.59 9.00
N GLY A 76 -6.11 -5.32 7.69
CA GLY A 76 -5.98 -6.34 6.65
C GLY A 76 -7.27 -7.12 6.36
N LEU A 77 -7.13 -8.22 5.62
CA LEU A 77 -8.23 -9.15 5.30
C LEU A 77 -7.84 -10.57 5.72
N ASN A 78 -8.82 -11.36 6.15
CA ASN A 78 -8.58 -12.72 6.67
C ASN A 78 -8.39 -13.79 5.58
N GLY A 79 -8.32 -13.38 4.31
CA GLY A 79 -8.20 -14.25 3.17
C GLY A 79 -7.67 -13.50 1.96
N ASP A 80 -7.38 -14.24 0.89
CA ASP A 80 -6.67 -13.72 -0.27
C ASP A 80 -7.42 -12.57 -0.96
N VAL A 81 -6.68 -11.53 -1.32
CA VAL A 81 -7.15 -10.47 -2.20
C VAL A 81 -6.70 -10.81 -3.62
N ASN A 82 -7.64 -11.09 -4.51
CA ASN A 82 -7.34 -11.44 -5.89
C ASN A 82 -7.39 -10.20 -6.79
N THR A 83 -8.26 -9.25 -6.49
CA THR A 83 -8.40 -8.01 -7.26
C THR A 83 -8.68 -6.78 -6.38
N LEU A 84 -8.27 -5.61 -6.90
CA LEU A 84 -8.44 -4.29 -6.31
C LEU A 84 -8.93 -3.34 -7.40
N ALA A 85 -9.89 -2.48 -7.08
CA ALA A 85 -10.38 -1.44 -7.98
C ALA A 85 -10.78 -0.19 -7.21
N VAL A 86 -10.70 0.99 -7.85
CA VAL A 86 -11.26 2.22 -7.27
C VAL A 86 -12.63 2.48 -7.86
N PHE A 87 -13.61 2.72 -7.00
CA PHE A 87 -14.96 3.12 -7.38
C PHE A 87 -15.47 4.17 -6.41
N ASN A 88 -15.99 5.30 -6.92
CA ASN A 88 -16.52 6.40 -6.12
C ASN A 88 -15.59 6.89 -4.99
N ASN A 89 -14.28 7.01 -5.28
CA ASN A 89 -13.26 7.42 -4.31
C ASN A 89 -13.16 6.47 -3.11
N GLU A 90 -13.47 5.19 -3.30
CA GLU A 90 -13.23 4.10 -2.36
C GLU A 90 -12.43 3.00 -3.07
N LEU A 91 -11.52 2.36 -2.33
CA LEU A 91 -10.82 1.18 -2.79
C LEU A 91 -11.67 -0.06 -2.51
N VAL A 92 -12.07 -0.77 -3.54
CA VAL A 92 -12.82 -2.03 -3.46
C VAL A 92 -11.84 -3.18 -3.54
N ALA A 93 -11.86 -4.06 -2.54
CA ALA A 93 -11.12 -5.31 -2.52
C ALA A 93 -12.07 -6.48 -2.72
N ALA A 94 -11.68 -7.41 -3.59
CA ALA A 94 -12.42 -8.65 -3.80
C ALA A 94 -11.48 -9.86 -3.88
N GLY A 95 -11.97 -11.01 -3.43
CA GLY A 95 -11.16 -12.22 -3.36
C GLY A 95 -11.83 -13.35 -2.61
N SER A 96 -11.07 -13.99 -1.72
CA SER A 96 -11.43 -15.21 -1.00
C SER A 96 -11.32 -14.98 0.50
N PHE A 97 -12.14 -14.06 1.03
CA PHE A 97 -12.14 -13.66 2.43
C PHE A 97 -13.56 -13.56 2.98
N THR A 98 -13.69 -13.64 4.30
CA THR A 98 -14.97 -13.54 5.01
C THR A 98 -15.01 -12.38 5.99
N ALA A 99 -13.87 -11.73 6.24
CA ALA A 99 -13.78 -10.56 7.10
C ALA A 99 -12.72 -9.56 6.61
N ALA A 100 -13.01 -8.27 6.85
CA ALA A 100 -12.11 -7.15 6.62
C ALA A 100 -11.90 -6.35 7.91
N GLY A 101 -10.68 -5.85 8.12
CA GLY A 101 -10.28 -5.08 9.29
C GLY A 101 -10.53 -5.75 10.64
N GLY A 102 -10.50 -7.09 10.67
CA GLY A 102 -10.70 -7.91 11.88
C GLY A 102 -12.11 -7.90 12.48
N THR A 103 -13.02 -7.05 11.99
CA THR A 103 -14.32 -6.79 12.64
C THR A 103 -15.50 -6.71 11.67
N VAL A 104 -15.25 -6.43 10.40
CA VAL A 104 -16.30 -6.29 9.38
C VAL A 104 -16.54 -7.65 8.74
N ALA A 105 -17.74 -8.20 8.86
CA ALA A 105 -18.15 -9.39 8.12
C ALA A 105 -18.36 -9.00 6.65
N ALA A 106 -17.53 -9.53 5.75
CA ALA A 106 -17.51 -9.16 4.35
C ALA A 106 -17.26 -10.40 3.50
N LEU A 107 -18.28 -10.86 2.78
CA LEU A 107 -18.19 -12.08 1.97
C LEU A 107 -17.58 -11.75 0.61
N ASN A 108 -16.28 -12.00 0.47
CA ASN A 108 -15.50 -11.91 -0.77
C ASN A 108 -15.41 -10.52 -1.43
N ILE A 109 -16.04 -9.48 -0.85
CA ILE A 109 -15.96 -8.10 -1.30
C ILE A 109 -16.10 -7.12 -0.13
N ALA A 110 -15.24 -6.10 -0.09
CA ALA A 110 -15.26 -5.02 0.90
C ALA A 110 -14.74 -3.73 0.28
N LYS A 111 -15.09 -2.57 0.85
CA LYS A 111 -14.61 -1.27 0.41
C LYS A 111 -13.87 -0.52 1.53
N TRP A 112 -12.89 0.26 1.15
CA TRP A 112 -12.02 1.06 2.01
C TRP A 112 -12.09 2.52 1.57
N ASN A 113 -12.49 3.40 2.49
CA ASN A 113 -12.64 4.84 2.21
C ASN A 113 -11.37 5.66 2.52
N GLY A 114 -10.28 5.03 2.94
CA GLY A 114 -9.07 5.69 3.44
C GLY A 114 -8.83 5.48 4.94
N THR A 115 -9.87 5.13 5.71
CA THR A 115 -9.79 5.00 7.17
C THR A 115 -10.50 3.76 7.72
N THR A 116 -11.58 3.30 7.08
CA THR A 116 -12.40 2.18 7.56
C THR A 116 -12.81 1.24 6.42
N TRP A 117 -12.80 -0.05 6.74
CA TRP A 117 -13.43 -1.07 5.90
C TRP A 117 -14.95 -1.07 6.09
N THR A 118 -15.69 -1.34 5.03
CA THR A 118 -17.14 -1.58 5.06
C THR A 118 -17.46 -2.72 4.11
N ASP A 119 -18.49 -3.49 4.41
CA ASP A 119 -19.03 -4.49 3.50
C ASP A 119 -19.69 -3.83 2.28
N LEU A 120 -20.01 -4.65 1.28
CA LEU A 120 -20.71 -4.21 0.08
C LEU A 120 -22.00 -5.04 -0.06
N GLY A 121 -22.99 -4.70 0.76
CA GLY A 121 -24.27 -5.42 0.85
C GLY A 121 -24.10 -6.84 1.39
N SER A 122 -24.84 -7.81 0.85
CA SER A 122 -24.73 -9.22 1.25
C SER A 122 -23.43 -9.91 0.81
N GLY A 123 -22.53 -9.19 0.15
CA GLY A 123 -21.32 -9.73 -0.46
C GLY A 123 -21.60 -10.67 -1.64
N LEU A 124 -20.61 -11.50 -1.98
CA LEU A 124 -20.64 -12.40 -3.12
C LEU A 124 -20.66 -13.86 -2.66
N ASN A 125 -21.45 -14.69 -3.35
CA ASN A 125 -21.66 -16.10 -3.04
C ASN A 125 -20.52 -17.04 -3.48
N GLY A 126 -19.41 -16.49 -4.00
CA GLY A 126 -18.24 -17.22 -4.45
C GLY A 126 -16.99 -16.35 -4.45
N GLN A 127 -15.83 -16.99 -4.62
CA GLN A 127 -14.55 -16.30 -4.74
C GLN A 127 -14.52 -15.44 -6.02
N VAL A 128 -13.91 -14.26 -5.92
CA VAL A 128 -13.68 -13.36 -7.07
C VAL A 128 -12.23 -13.48 -7.50
N PHE A 129 -11.95 -13.55 -8.81
CA PHE A 129 -10.60 -13.67 -9.37
C PHE A 129 -10.14 -12.38 -10.02
#